data_AF-A0A136PQR2-F1
#
_entry.id   AF-A0A136PQR2-F1
#
_cell.length_a   1.000
_cell.length_b   1.000
_cell.length_c   1.000
_cell.angle_alpha   90.00
_cell.angle_beta   90.00
_cell.angle_gamma   90.00
#
_symmetry.space_group_name_H-M   'P 1'
#
loop_
_entity.id
_entity.type
_entity.pdbx_description
1 polymer ?
#
loop_
_entity_poly.entity_id
_entity_poly.type
_entity_poly.pdbx_seq_one_letter_code
_entity_poly.pdbx_strand_id
1 'polypeptide(L)'
;MNPPHGRGRTDAPLLLRPLDPLPPRPIPPPARPSGLPGTARYLLWGVLAVGNPWAAETLYQAHVDLAGVHLPPTDGYLAPLLVVVTAVLVGLAWPAWDPQPPPDPAGYWLAENLRTLVFLAVTVWLLRRLAAAGPVPPGPWRTLAMFAVPLAGAAAGALGGAAVQVGLGEPAVTGRALLQATLSFSSGGLLCAVLAGTLLAFVVARSTRPQG
;
A
#
# COMPACT_ATOMS: atom_id res chain seq x y z
N MET A 1 -35.88 -75.79 55.98
CA MET A 1 -34.87 -75.98 54.91
C MET A 1 -35.11 -74.94 53.83
N ASN A 2 -34.19 -74.01 53.64
CA ASN A 2 -34.12 -73.00 52.58
C ASN A 2 -32.62 -72.70 52.36
N PRO A 3 -32.13 -72.26 51.19
CA PRO A 3 -32.73 -72.13 49.85
C PRO A 3 -31.83 -72.77 48.73
N PRO A 4 -32.07 -72.52 47.43
CA PRO A 4 -31.15 -71.57 46.80
C PRO A 4 -31.81 -70.59 45.81
N HIS A 5 -31.41 -69.33 45.93
CA HIS A 5 -31.63 -68.27 44.95
C HIS A 5 -30.63 -68.42 43.80
N GLY A 6 -31.11 -68.87 42.63
CA GLY A 6 -30.35 -68.81 41.39
C GLY A 6 -30.66 -67.54 40.61
N ARG A 7 -29.92 -66.45 40.87
CA ARG A 7 -29.72 -65.34 39.91
C ARG A 7 -28.37 -64.68 40.18
N GLY A 8 -27.49 -64.73 39.20
CA GLY A 8 -26.17 -64.10 39.26
C GLY A 8 -25.43 -64.23 37.94
N ARG A 9 -26.05 -63.81 36.83
CA ARG A 9 -25.37 -63.54 35.57
C ARG A 9 -24.54 -62.29 35.78
N THR A 10 -23.25 -62.43 36.06
CA THR A 10 -22.29 -61.32 36.08
C THR A 10 -21.92 -60.97 34.65
N ASP A 11 -22.79 -60.21 33.98
CA ASP A 11 -22.41 -59.42 32.81
C ASP A 11 -21.55 -58.25 33.35
N ALA A 12 -20.25 -58.51 33.50
CA ALA A 12 -19.29 -57.47 33.81
C ALA A 12 -19.23 -56.50 32.61
N PRO A 13 -19.55 -55.20 32.79
CA PRO A 13 -19.35 -54.24 31.72
C PRO A 13 -17.84 -54.13 31.49
N LEU A 14 -17.40 -54.57 30.30
CA LEU A 14 -16.08 -54.26 29.77
C LEU A 14 -15.92 -52.74 29.81
N LEU A 15 -15.20 -52.26 30.81
CA LEU A 15 -14.79 -50.88 30.94
C LEU A 15 -13.98 -50.53 29.70
N LEU A 16 -14.65 -49.86 28.76
CA LEU A 16 -14.07 -49.17 27.62
C LEU A 16 -13.05 -48.17 28.17
N ARG A 17 -11.80 -48.63 28.23
CA ARG A 17 -10.64 -47.79 28.53
C ARG A 17 -10.61 -46.70 27.46
N PRO A 18 -10.67 -45.40 27.82
CA PRO A 18 -10.61 -44.32 26.85
C PRO A 18 -9.32 -44.47 26.05
N LEU A 19 -9.45 -44.65 24.74
CA LEU A 19 -8.34 -44.57 23.81
C LEU A 19 -7.67 -43.22 24.00
N ASP A 20 -6.39 -43.26 24.34
CA ASP A 20 -5.49 -42.11 24.41
C ASP A 20 -5.64 -41.31 23.10
N PRO A 21 -6.04 -40.03 23.13
CA PRO A 21 -6.27 -39.27 21.91
C PRO A 21 -4.95 -39.21 21.13
N LEU A 22 -5.00 -39.67 19.87
CA LEU A 22 -3.88 -39.60 18.93
C LEU A 22 -3.20 -38.22 19.00
N PRO A 23 -1.86 -38.15 18.96
CA PRO A 23 -1.15 -36.89 19.02
C PRO A 23 -1.70 -35.94 17.95
N PRO A 24 -1.89 -34.64 18.28
CA PRO A 24 -2.46 -33.68 17.36
C PRO A 24 -1.67 -33.69 16.07
N ARG A 25 -2.35 -33.91 14.94
CA ARG A 25 -1.71 -33.92 13.62
C ARG A 25 -0.91 -32.61 13.47
N PRO A 26 0.39 -32.66 13.13
CA PRO A 26 1.15 -31.46 12.87
C PRO A 26 0.47 -30.72 11.71
N ILE A 27 -0.08 -29.55 12.01
CA ILE A 27 -0.68 -28.68 11.00
C ILE A 27 0.46 -28.30 10.07
N PRO A 28 0.39 -28.63 8.76
CA PRO A 28 1.45 -28.26 7.84
C PRO A 28 1.63 -26.74 7.87
N PRO A 29 2.88 -26.24 7.88
CA PRO A 29 3.12 -24.80 7.88
C PRO A 29 2.40 -24.19 6.66
N PRO A 30 1.76 -23.02 6.83
CA PRO A 30 1.02 -22.39 5.75
C PRO A 30 1.93 -22.25 4.52
N ALA A 31 1.42 -22.69 3.36
CA ALA A 31 2.16 -22.60 2.12
C ALA A 31 2.63 -21.16 1.92
N ARG A 32 3.94 -20.95 1.74
CA ARG A 32 4.48 -19.62 1.47
C ARG A 32 3.83 -19.12 0.18
N PRO A 33 3.19 -17.94 0.16
CA PRO A 33 2.67 -17.39 -1.08
C PRO A 33 3.84 -17.12 -2.04
N SER A 34 3.94 -17.95 -3.08
CA SER A 34 4.97 -17.87 -4.13
C SER A 34 4.55 -16.86 -5.19
N GLY A 35 4.47 -15.58 -4.83
CA GLY A 35 4.21 -14.53 -5.80
C GLY A 35 3.83 -13.18 -5.20
N LEU A 36 3.90 -12.15 -6.03
CA LEU A 36 3.35 -10.83 -5.69
C LEU A 36 1.82 -10.90 -5.68
N PRO A 37 1.16 -10.36 -4.64
CA PRO A 37 -0.29 -10.26 -4.61
C PRO A 37 -0.77 -9.40 -5.79
N GLY A 38 -1.95 -9.70 -6.34
CA GLY A 38 -2.48 -9.00 -7.51
C GLY A 38 -2.51 -7.47 -7.33
N THR A 39 -2.87 -7.01 -6.13
CA THR A 39 -2.84 -5.59 -5.74
C THR A 39 -1.45 -4.96 -5.86
N ALA A 40 -0.39 -5.68 -5.45
CA ALA A 40 0.97 -5.19 -5.61
C ALA A 40 1.40 -5.13 -7.09
N ARG A 41 0.91 -6.05 -7.93
CA ARG A 41 1.18 -6.00 -9.39
C ARG A 41 0.50 -4.79 -10.02
N TYR A 42 -0.77 -4.52 -9.69
CA TYR A 42 -1.47 -3.34 -10.20
C TYR A 42 -0.79 -2.04 -9.80
N LEU A 43 -0.36 -1.94 -8.53
CA LEU A 43 0.42 -0.78 -8.07
C LEU A 43 1.72 -0.64 -8.87
N LEU A 44 2.49 -1.72 -9.01
CA LEU A 44 3.76 -1.71 -9.74
C LEU A 44 3.56 -1.27 -11.19
N TRP A 45 2.59 -1.86 -11.89
CA TRP A 45 2.27 -1.48 -13.27
C TRP A 45 1.78 -0.04 -13.37
N GLY A 46 0.97 0.43 -12.43
CA GLY A 46 0.52 1.82 -12.38
C GLY A 46 1.68 2.79 -12.20
N VAL A 47 2.56 2.53 -11.24
CA VAL A 47 3.75 3.35 -11.00
C VAL A 47 4.71 3.32 -12.19
N LEU A 48 4.90 2.19 -12.84
CA LEU A 48 5.75 2.10 -14.04
C LEU A 48 5.13 2.83 -15.24
N ALA A 49 3.82 2.71 -15.44
CA ALA A 49 3.12 3.35 -16.54
C ALA A 49 3.12 4.88 -16.38
N VAL A 50 2.83 5.35 -15.17
CA VAL A 50 2.74 6.77 -14.84
C VAL A 50 4.12 7.41 -14.67
N GLY A 51 5.06 6.67 -14.07
CA GLY A 51 6.42 7.14 -13.84
C GLY A 51 7.31 7.13 -15.09
N ASN A 52 6.90 6.47 -16.17
CA ASN A 52 7.64 6.51 -17.43
C ASN A 52 7.89 7.98 -17.85
N PRO A 53 9.11 8.33 -18.31
CA PRO A 53 9.45 9.70 -18.70
C PRO A 53 8.46 10.35 -19.68
N TRP A 54 7.88 9.57 -20.60
CA TRP A 54 6.91 10.09 -21.57
C TRP A 54 5.55 10.41 -20.93
N ALA A 55 5.11 9.57 -19.99
CA ALA A 55 3.89 9.80 -19.23
C ALA A 55 4.09 10.97 -18.25
N ALA A 56 5.24 11.03 -17.59
CA ALA A 56 5.63 12.13 -16.73
C ALA A 56 5.63 13.48 -17.47
N GLU A 57 6.23 13.53 -18.67
CA GLU A 57 6.21 14.74 -19.52
C GLU A 57 4.77 15.14 -19.89
N THR A 58 3.94 14.17 -20.28
CA THR A 58 2.53 14.44 -20.63
C THR A 58 1.75 14.97 -19.43
N LEU A 59 1.96 14.40 -18.23
CA LEU A 59 1.32 14.85 -17.00
C LEU A 59 1.80 16.23 -16.57
N TYR A 60 3.10 16.51 -16.76
CA TYR A 60 3.68 17.81 -16.50
C TYR A 60 3.09 18.88 -17.43
N GLN A 61 3.04 18.61 -18.74
CA GLN A 61 2.42 19.52 -19.71
C GLN A 61 0.95 19.77 -19.39
N ALA A 62 0.18 18.71 -19.09
CA ALA A 62 -1.22 18.85 -18.70
C ALA A 62 -1.38 19.71 -17.42
N HIS A 63 -0.46 19.58 -16.46
CA HIS A 63 -0.47 20.41 -15.25
C HIS A 63 -0.15 21.87 -15.54
N VAL A 64 0.87 22.14 -16.37
CA VAL A 64 1.27 23.50 -16.78
C VAL A 64 0.16 24.16 -17.59
N ASP A 65 -0.45 23.45 -18.54
CA ASP A 65 -1.56 23.95 -19.34
C ASP A 65 -2.73 24.33 -18.43
N LEU A 66 -3.10 23.45 -17.48
CA LEU A 66 -4.18 23.70 -16.54
C LEU A 66 -3.89 24.89 -15.62
N ALA A 67 -2.63 25.07 -15.18
CA ALA A 67 -2.21 26.21 -14.39
C ALA A 67 -2.13 27.52 -15.21
N GLY A 68 -1.84 27.41 -16.51
CA GLY A 68 -1.74 28.53 -17.45
C GLY A 68 -3.10 29.06 -17.91
N VAL A 69 -4.17 28.24 -17.85
CA VAL A 69 -5.54 28.74 -18.03
C VAL A 69 -5.81 29.78 -16.96
N HIS A 70 -5.79 31.06 -17.36
CA HIS A 70 -6.25 32.18 -16.56
C HIS A 70 -7.76 32.03 -16.35
N LEU A 71 -8.14 31.16 -15.43
CA LEU A 71 -9.51 31.07 -14.99
C LEU A 71 -9.83 32.40 -14.30
N PRO A 72 -10.91 33.09 -14.70
CA PRO A 72 -11.37 34.26 -13.96
C PRO A 72 -11.49 33.86 -12.48
N PRO A 73 -11.14 34.75 -11.53
CA PRO A 73 -11.13 34.44 -10.10
C PRO A 73 -12.42 33.70 -9.75
N THR A 74 -12.26 32.41 -9.46
CA THR A 74 -13.33 31.43 -9.57
C THR A 74 -14.23 31.51 -8.34
N ASP A 75 -15.15 32.45 -8.35
CA ASP A 75 -16.36 32.40 -7.53
C ASP A 75 -17.35 31.45 -8.21
N GLY A 76 -17.14 30.13 -8.11
CA GLY A 76 -18.05 29.16 -8.73
C GLY A 76 -17.71 27.68 -8.55
N TYR A 77 -18.66 26.82 -8.93
CA TYR A 77 -18.60 25.35 -8.79
C TYR A 77 -17.44 24.67 -9.53
N LEU A 78 -16.75 25.37 -10.43
CA LEU A 78 -15.59 24.85 -11.17
C LEU A 78 -14.29 24.89 -10.36
N ALA A 79 -14.18 25.80 -9.38
CA ALA A 79 -13.01 25.91 -8.51
C ALA A 79 -12.65 24.58 -7.81
N PRO A 80 -13.59 23.90 -7.10
CA PRO A 80 -13.26 22.64 -6.44
C PRO A 80 -12.89 21.53 -7.42
N LEU A 81 -13.51 21.50 -8.60
CA LEU A 81 -13.17 20.52 -9.64
C LEU A 81 -11.72 20.68 -10.10
N LEU A 82 -11.30 21.91 -10.36
CA LEU A 82 -9.93 22.21 -10.75
C LEU A 82 -8.92 21.85 -9.66
N VAL A 83 -9.23 22.14 -8.40
CA VAL A 83 -8.39 21.73 -7.26
C VAL A 83 -8.23 20.21 -7.23
N VAL A 84 -9.32 19.45 -7.43
CA VAL A 84 -9.28 17.99 -7.47
C VAL A 84 -8.46 17.48 -8.66
N VAL A 85 -8.67 18.02 -9.86
CA VAL A 85 -7.91 17.61 -11.06
C VAL A 85 -6.42 17.90 -10.89
N THR A 86 -6.06 19.09 -10.40
CA THR A 86 -4.67 19.45 -10.11
C THR A 86 -4.07 18.50 -9.07
N ALA A 87 -4.79 18.21 -7.99
CA ALA A 87 -4.33 17.28 -6.96
C ALA A 87 -4.11 15.86 -7.51
N VAL A 88 -4.98 15.40 -8.44
CA VAL A 88 -4.82 14.12 -9.14
C VAL A 88 -3.56 14.13 -10.00
N LEU A 89 -3.36 15.17 -10.82
CA LEU A 89 -2.19 15.29 -11.69
C LEU A 89 -0.89 15.32 -10.89
N VAL A 90 -0.83 16.11 -9.81
CA VAL A 90 0.33 16.19 -8.90
C VAL A 90 0.59 14.83 -8.23
N GLY A 91 -0.45 14.17 -7.74
CA GLY A 91 -0.32 12.85 -7.11
C GLY A 91 0.14 11.76 -8.09
N LEU A 92 -0.30 11.82 -9.35
CA LEU A 92 0.15 10.91 -10.40
C LEU A 92 1.59 11.22 -10.84
N ALA A 93 1.97 12.49 -10.94
CA ALA A 93 3.34 12.86 -11.30
C ALA A 93 4.36 12.56 -10.19
N TRP A 94 3.95 12.28 -8.96
CA TRP A 94 4.89 12.03 -7.86
C TRP A 94 5.86 10.85 -8.07
N PRO A 95 5.46 9.67 -8.60
CA PRO A 95 6.40 8.62 -8.99
C PRO A 95 7.19 8.89 -10.29
N ALA A 96 7.08 10.08 -10.88
CA ALA A 96 7.79 10.42 -12.10
C ALA A 96 9.31 10.35 -11.92
N TRP A 97 9.96 9.89 -12.97
CA TRP A 97 11.39 9.99 -13.16
C TRP A 97 11.57 11.30 -13.95
N ASP A 98 12.01 12.36 -13.27
CA ASP A 98 11.92 13.74 -13.76
C ASP A 98 12.58 13.92 -15.14
N PRO A 99 11.88 14.40 -16.18
CA PRO A 99 12.49 14.62 -17.49
C PRO A 99 13.48 15.79 -17.54
N GLN A 100 13.46 16.73 -16.59
CA GLN A 100 14.31 17.93 -16.63
C GLN A 100 15.28 18.02 -15.43
N PRO A 101 16.54 17.57 -15.59
CA PRO A 101 17.51 17.63 -14.50
C PRO A 101 17.80 19.08 -14.05
N PRO A 102 17.90 19.35 -12.73
CA PRO A 102 18.52 20.56 -12.23
C PRO A 102 20.04 20.57 -12.56
N PRO A 103 20.71 21.72 -12.40
CA PRO A 103 22.11 21.91 -12.77
C PRO A 103 23.11 20.96 -12.06
N ASP A 104 22.75 20.36 -10.93
CA ASP A 104 23.48 19.23 -10.34
C ASP A 104 22.64 17.93 -10.44
N PRO A 105 22.80 17.16 -11.53
CA PRO A 105 21.89 16.06 -11.83
C PRO A 105 22.17 14.81 -10.97
N ALA A 106 23.33 14.64 -10.35
CA ALA A 106 23.62 13.35 -9.72
C ALA A 106 22.85 13.17 -8.39
N GLY A 107 22.91 14.19 -7.51
CA GLY A 107 22.31 14.12 -6.17
C GLY A 107 20.79 14.15 -6.20
N TYR A 108 20.24 15.05 -7.02
CA TYR A 108 18.80 15.16 -7.25
C TYR A 108 18.19 13.84 -7.73
N TRP A 109 18.73 13.24 -8.80
CA TRP A 109 18.20 12.00 -9.36
C TRP A 109 18.34 10.83 -8.40
N LEU A 110 19.43 10.76 -7.63
CA LEU A 110 19.58 9.72 -6.62
C LEU A 110 18.49 9.84 -5.55
N ALA A 111 18.20 11.05 -5.07
CA ALA A 111 17.14 11.29 -4.09
C ALA A 111 15.75 10.96 -4.65
N GLU A 112 15.46 11.39 -5.88
CA GLU A 112 14.19 11.16 -6.59
C GLU A 112 13.94 9.65 -6.81
N ASN A 113 14.95 8.95 -7.32
CA ASN A 113 14.89 7.52 -7.58
C ASN A 113 14.79 6.72 -6.29
N LEU A 114 15.58 7.07 -5.27
CA LEU A 114 15.53 6.38 -3.99
C LEU A 114 14.17 6.58 -3.31
N ARG A 115 13.60 7.79 -3.35
CA ARG A 115 12.25 8.08 -2.84
C ARG A 115 11.22 7.14 -3.44
N THR A 116 11.19 7.03 -4.77
CA THR A 116 10.23 6.18 -5.50
C THR A 116 10.48 4.69 -5.23
N LEU A 117 11.75 4.27 -5.17
CA LEU A 117 12.11 2.89 -4.84
C LEU A 117 11.72 2.50 -3.40
N VAL A 118 11.96 3.38 -2.42
CA VAL A 118 11.57 3.17 -1.02
C VAL A 118 10.05 3.11 -0.90
N PHE A 119 9.32 4.02 -1.56
CA PHE A 119 7.87 3.98 -1.63
C PHE A 119 7.39 2.60 -2.13
N LEU A 120 7.86 2.18 -3.32
CA LEU A 120 7.49 0.89 -3.91
C LEU A 120 7.85 -0.29 -3.01
N ALA A 121 9.08 -0.32 -2.50
CA ALA A 121 9.57 -1.42 -1.68
C ALA A 121 8.73 -1.57 -0.40
N VAL A 122 8.47 -0.47 0.31
CA VAL A 122 7.68 -0.47 1.54
C VAL A 122 6.23 -0.83 1.26
N THR A 123 5.59 -0.23 0.25
CA THR A 123 4.21 -0.53 -0.11
C THR A 123 4.05 -1.98 -0.54
N VAL A 124 4.91 -2.51 -1.42
CA VAL A 124 4.87 -3.91 -1.85
C VAL A 124 5.13 -4.86 -0.67
N TRP A 125 6.10 -4.54 0.18
CA TRP A 125 6.38 -5.34 1.37
C TRP A 125 5.17 -5.40 2.32
N LEU A 126 4.53 -4.26 2.60
CA LEU A 126 3.31 -4.19 3.41
C LEU A 126 2.14 -4.94 2.77
N LEU A 127 1.93 -4.81 1.46
CA LEU A 127 0.90 -5.57 0.73
C LEU A 127 1.15 -7.09 0.81
N ARG A 128 2.41 -7.52 0.71
CA ARG A 128 2.78 -8.93 0.89
C ARG A 128 2.54 -9.38 2.33
N ARG A 129 2.85 -8.55 3.32
CA ARG A 129 2.57 -8.83 4.73
C ARG A 129 1.07 -8.96 5.00
N LEU A 130 0.25 -8.06 4.46
CA LEU A 130 -1.21 -8.15 4.56
C LEU A 130 -1.77 -9.38 3.86
N ALA A 131 -1.21 -9.78 2.71
CA ALA A 131 -1.63 -10.99 2.02
C ALA A 131 -1.21 -12.28 2.74
N ALA A 132 -0.14 -12.24 3.54
CA ALA A 132 0.38 -13.38 4.30
C ALA A 132 -0.13 -13.43 5.75
N ALA A 133 -0.67 -12.34 6.28
CA ALA A 133 -1.25 -12.27 7.62
C ALA A 133 -2.48 -13.19 7.68
N GLY A 134 -2.49 -14.12 8.65
CA GLY A 134 -3.39 -15.28 8.79
C GLY A 134 -4.89 -15.04 8.56
N PRO A 135 -5.79 -15.26 9.54
CA PRO A 135 -7.23 -15.21 9.27
C PRO A 135 -7.62 -13.86 8.65
N VAL A 136 -8.32 -13.93 7.50
CA VAL A 136 -8.63 -12.76 6.66
C VAL A 136 -9.43 -11.75 7.50
N PRO A 137 -8.95 -10.51 7.67
CA PRO A 137 -9.66 -9.51 8.46
C PRO A 137 -11.02 -9.18 7.82
N PRO A 138 -12.01 -8.72 8.61
CA PRO A 138 -13.32 -8.33 8.10
C PRO A 138 -13.18 -7.29 6.98
N GLY A 139 -14.10 -7.32 6.01
CA GLY A 139 -14.11 -6.43 4.84
C GLY A 139 -13.67 -4.97 5.08
N PRO A 140 -14.26 -4.23 6.03
CA PRO A 140 -13.91 -2.82 6.27
C PRO A 140 -12.50 -2.62 6.82
N TRP A 141 -11.99 -3.56 7.63
CA TRP A 141 -10.61 -3.51 8.12
C TRP A 141 -9.61 -3.77 7.01
N ARG A 142 -9.95 -4.67 6.07
CA ARG A 142 -9.14 -4.95 4.90
C ARG A 142 -9.06 -3.75 3.96
N THR A 143 -10.16 -3.03 3.72
CA THR A 143 -10.15 -1.82 2.89
C THR A 143 -9.35 -0.69 3.54
N LEU A 144 -9.51 -0.48 4.84
CA LEU A 144 -8.73 0.51 5.59
C LEU A 144 -7.23 0.18 5.57
N ALA A 145 -6.87 -1.09 5.76
CA ALA A 145 -5.49 -1.54 5.66
C ALA A 145 -4.91 -1.30 4.25
N MET A 146 -5.66 -1.61 3.18
CA MET A 146 -5.22 -1.36 1.80
C MET A 146 -5.04 0.12 1.48
N PHE A 147 -5.84 0.99 2.08
CA PHE A 147 -5.69 2.44 1.98
C PHE A 147 -4.47 2.96 2.75
N ALA A 148 -4.22 2.44 3.96
CA ALA A 148 -3.10 2.86 4.81
C ALA A 148 -1.72 2.47 4.27
N VAL A 149 -1.65 1.42 3.45
CA VAL A 149 -0.37 0.87 2.96
C VAL A 149 0.39 1.83 2.04
N PRO A 150 -0.23 2.44 1.00
CA PRO A 150 0.43 3.50 0.23
C PRO A 150 0.81 4.72 1.08
N LEU A 151 0.02 5.09 2.09
CA LEU A 151 0.35 6.21 2.99
C LEU A 151 1.64 5.93 3.76
N ALA A 152 1.77 4.74 4.34
CA ALA A 152 3.00 4.33 5.03
C ALA A 152 4.21 4.28 4.08
N GLY A 153 4.00 3.79 2.86
CA GLY A 153 5.03 3.81 1.82
C GLY A 153 5.46 5.22 1.44
N ALA A 154 4.51 6.15 1.27
CA ALA A 154 4.81 7.52 0.86
C ALA A 154 5.54 8.29 1.97
N ALA A 155 5.14 8.08 3.23
CA ALA A 155 5.87 8.61 4.38
C ALA A 155 7.32 8.08 4.43
N ALA A 156 7.51 6.78 4.23
CA ALA A 156 8.86 6.20 4.18
C ALA A 156 9.69 6.72 2.99
N GLY A 157 9.08 6.84 1.81
CA GLY A 157 9.72 7.39 0.62
C GLY A 157 10.14 8.85 0.81
N ALA A 158 9.27 9.69 1.37
CA ALA A 158 9.56 11.09 1.68
C ALA A 158 10.72 11.22 2.67
N LEU A 159 10.72 10.41 3.74
CA LEU A 159 11.83 10.37 4.70
C LEU A 159 13.14 9.88 4.07
N GLY A 160 13.08 8.86 3.22
CA GLY A 160 14.23 8.33 2.50
C GLY A 160 14.85 9.35 1.54
N GLY A 161 14.02 10.04 0.75
CA GLY A 161 14.47 11.11 -0.14
C GLY A 161 15.09 12.29 0.63
N ALA A 162 14.43 12.74 1.70
CA ALA A 162 14.95 13.79 2.56
C ALA A 162 16.31 13.42 3.20
N ALA A 163 16.46 12.17 3.66
CA ALA A 163 17.71 11.70 4.25
C ALA A 163 18.87 11.71 3.23
N VAL A 164 18.62 11.38 1.96
CA VAL A 164 19.63 11.47 0.90
C VAL A 164 20.03 12.91 0.62
N GLN A 165 19.07 13.82 0.49
CA GLN A 165 19.37 15.23 0.25
C GLN A 165 20.21 15.84 1.39
N VAL A 166 19.89 15.49 2.65
CA VAL A 166 20.69 15.90 3.81
C VAL A 166 22.08 15.25 3.80
N GLY A 167 22.17 13.96 3.48
CA GLY A 167 23.43 13.21 3.48
C GLY A 167 24.40 13.61 2.36
N LEU A 168 23.89 14.06 1.21
CA LEU A 168 24.69 14.59 0.11
C LEU A 168 25.19 16.01 0.36
N GLY A 169 24.73 16.66 1.44
CA GLY A 169 25.24 17.95 1.87
C GLY A 169 25.02 19.07 0.88
N GLU A 170 23.94 19.01 0.06
CA GLU A 170 23.65 20.07 -0.91
C GLU A 170 23.55 21.43 -0.21
N PRO A 171 24.50 22.34 -0.44
CA PRO A 171 24.61 23.60 0.29
C PRO A 171 23.48 24.59 -0.06
N ALA A 172 22.70 24.30 -1.11
CA ALA A 172 21.59 25.11 -1.58
C ALA A 172 20.32 24.97 -0.70
N VAL A 173 20.29 23.99 0.20
CA VAL A 173 19.05 23.59 0.88
C VAL A 173 19.19 23.73 2.41
N THR A 174 19.52 24.94 2.88
CA THR A 174 19.48 25.27 4.31
C THR A 174 18.24 26.10 4.68
N GLY A 175 17.61 25.79 5.81
CA GLY A 175 16.49 26.56 6.37
C GLY A 175 15.18 26.39 5.60
N ARG A 176 14.63 27.49 5.07
CA ARG A 176 13.28 27.54 4.48
C ARG A 176 13.15 26.77 3.16
N ALA A 177 14.24 26.68 2.39
CA ALA A 177 14.29 25.91 1.14
C ALA A 177 14.14 24.40 1.39
N LEU A 178 14.80 23.88 2.43
CA LEU A 178 14.66 22.48 2.85
C LEU A 178 13.24 22.16 3.29
N LEU A 179 12.64 23.08 4.06
CA LEU A 179 11.26 22.95 4.51
C LEU A 179 10.30 22.95 3.33
N GLN A 180 10.43 23.88 2.37
CA GLN A 180 9.58 23.93 1.18
C GLN A 180 9.76 22.71 0.27
N ALA A 181 11.00 22.26 0.04
CA ALA A 181 11.28 21.04 -0.70
C ALA A 181 10.60 19.84 -0.01
N THR A 182 10.80 19.68 1.31
CA THR A 182 10.20 18.59 2.09
C THR A 182 8.68 18.64 2.06
N LEU A 183 8.07 19.84 2.17
CA LEU A 183 6.62 20.03 2.09
C LEU A 183 6.08 19.73 0.69
N SER A 184 6.80 20.13 -0.36
CA SER A 184 6.45 19.80 -1.75
C SER A 184 6.51 18.29 -1.99
N PHE A 185 7.61 17.65 -1.57
CA PHE A 185 7.78 16.20 -1.69
C PHE A 185 6.74 15.41 -0.89
N SER A 186 6.43 15.83 0.33
CA SER A 186 5.45 15.16 1.18
C SER A 186 4.03 15.37 0.71
N SER A 187 3.66 16.56 0.24
CA SER A 187 2.32 16.83 -0.28
C SER A 187 2.02 16.02 -1.55
N GLY A 188 2.95 15.97 -2.51
CA GLY A 188 2.82 15.11 -3.69
C GLY A 188 2.73 13.63 -3.32
N GLY A 189 3.52 13.18 -2.34
CA GLY A 189 3.53 11.79 -1.89
C GLY A 189 2.24 11.40 -1.17
N LEU A 190 1.69 12.29 -0.37
CA LEU A 190 0.39 12.11 0.27
C LEU A 190 -0.73 12.01 -0.78
N LEU A 191 -0.74 12.90 -1.77
CA LEU A 191 -1.70 12.83 -2.87
C LEU A 191 -1.59 11.52 -3.64
N CYS A 192 -0.37 11.10 -3.99
CA CYS A 192 -0.10 9.82 -4.64
C CYS A 192 -0.62 8.65 -3.80
N ALA A 193 -0.33 8.65 -2.49
CA ALA A 193 -0.79 7.61 -1.57
C ALA A 193 -2.31 7.57 -1.41
N VAL A 194 -2.98 8.73 -1.39
CA VAL A 194 -4.44 8.81 -1.34
C VAL A 194 -5.05 8.22 -2.62
N LEU A 195 -4.51 8.55 -3.80
CA LEU A 195 -4.98 8.00 -5.07
C LEU A 195 -4.73 6.50 -5.16
N ALA A 196 -3.51 6.05 -4.88
CA ALA A 196 -3.17 4.63 -4.90
C ALA A 196 -3.98 3.84 -3.86
N GLY A 197 -4.11 4.38 -2.65
CA GLY A 197 -4.87 3.77 -1.56
C GLY A 197 -6.35 3.64 -1.85
N THR A 198 -6.96 4.68 -2.44
CA THR A 198 -8.38 4.64 -2.85
C THR A 198 -8.61 3.63 -3.97
N LEU A 199 -7.73 3.59 -4.99
CA LEU A 199 -7.81 2.60 -6.07
C LEU A 199 -7.68 1.17 -5.55
N LEU A 200 -6.71 0.91 -4.65
CA LEU A 200 -6.53 -0.41 -4.05
C LEU A 200 -7.73 -0.82 -3.18
N ALA A 201 -8.24 0.10 -2.36
CA ALA A 201 -9.43 -0.14 -1.54
C ALA A 201 -10.66 -0.46 -2.42
N PHE A 202 -10.83 0.24 -3.54
CA PHE A 202 -11.90 0.03 -4.49
C PHE A 202 -11.82 -1.34 -5.18
N VAL A 203 -10.63 -1.72 -5.66
CA VAL A 203 -10.40 -3.04 -6.28
C VAL A 203 -10.76 -4.16 -5.29
N VAL A 204 -10.33 -4.02 -4.03
CA VAL A 204 -10.62 -5.02 -2.99
C VAL A 204 -12.12 -5.07 -2.68
N ALA A 205 -12.78 -3.91 -2.51
CA ALA A 205 -14.21 -3.84 -2.24
C ALA A 205 -15.07 -4.49 -3.34
N ARG A 206 -14.63 -4.39 -4.61
CA ARG A 206 -15.29 -5.08 -5.73
C ARG A 206 -15.07 -6.58 -5.72
N SER A 207 -13.88 -7.04 -5.37
CA SER A 207 -13.55 -8.48 -5.32
C SER A 207 -14.29 -9.24 -4.22
N THR A 208 -14.81 -8.55 -3.20
CA THR A 208 -15.54 -9.15 -2.08
C THR A 208 -17.05 -9.26 -2.27
N ARG A 209 -17.61 -8.78 -3.40
CA ARG A 209 -19.05 -8.97 -3.67
C ARG A 209 -19.31 -10.43 -4.06
N PRO A 210 -20.21 -11.16 -3.36
CA PRO A 210 -20.61 -12.49 -3.79
C PRO A 210 -21.23 -12.40 -5.19
N GLN A 211 -20.79 -13.26 -6.10
CA GLN A 211 -21.45 -13.48 -7.38
C GLN A 211 -22.82 -14.10 -7.06
N GLY A 212 -23.85 -13.27 -7.01
CA GLY A 212 -25.24 -13.68 -6.93
C GLY A 212 -25.76 -14.11 -8.28
#